data_AF-A0A9D2DFA5-F1
#
_entry.id   AF-A0A9D2DFA5-F1
#
_cell.length_a   1.000
_cell.length_b   1.000
_cell.length_c   1.000
_cell.angle_alpha   90.00
_cell.angle_beta   90.00
_cell.angle_gamma   90.00
#
_symmetry.space_group_name_H-M   'P 1'
#
loop_
_entity.id
_entity.type
_entity.pdbx_description
1 polymer ?
#
loop_
_entity_poly.entity_id
_entity_poly.type
_entity_poly.pdbx_seq_one_letter_code
_entity_poly.pdbx_strand_id
1 'polypeptide(L)'
;LFWKIHPIIKKYKSIKKEQEKLIKNKEQETWDMMAPLNRLYDWGVFNRMMTQAVPRLEFDPYFTNQRLADLINSYGWDENFSKERSVLFSHSGLINGNPFVIARTRKMEWGTKEYTGELVVKWTTVEYDSDGKKHTRHHSETLRASVHKPYPEYFEKTRLIYGNTAAPDLNFTREKNDDELTVGSRSYKRKLKEIENFSRDLKNDFAMATNEEFEVLFTTTNRNNNQQYFLLFTPLAQENMINIIRDKENGYGDDFQFMKHRKLNTLTADHMQELPLDMNPRMFWNNNYDAAKQIFIETTCENFRAIYFGFAPLLCIPMYQQIRPASAIYGTDIPRQSSYWEHESLANFWGEDKFADASCVTHSILKTTENRKEDGTVEVQVRAYGYRSEPRVDYISKYCSNENYYDVPVKWDEYIPVMGTGVLEMQEDIVDEQPDLDPVARLQETNQKLGALGEGSIFRRHITSRIMR
;
A
#
# COMPACT_ATOMS: atom_id res chain seq x y z
N LEU A 1 -16.05 -10.62 61.22
CA LEU A 1 -15.47 -11.01 59.91
C LEU A 1 -14.58 -9.91 59.30
N PHE A 2 -15.09 -8.68 59.12
CA PHE A 2 -14.36 -7.57 58.47
C PHE A 2 -12.95 -7.30 59.02
N TRP A 3 -12.77 -7.32 60.35
CA TRP A 3 -11.48 -7.08 61.01
C TRP A 3 -10.43 -8.18 60.81
N LYS A 4 -10.85 -9.43 60.55
CA LYS A 4 -9.94 -10.55 60.29
C LYS A 4 -9.56 -10.68 58.81
N ILE A 5 -10.44 -10.23 57.90
CA ILE A 5 -10.27 -10.37 56.44
C ILE A 5 -9.47 -9.20 55.84
N HIS A 6 -9.67 -7.97 56.33
CA HIS A 6 -8.94 -6.79 55.84
C HIS A 6 -7.40 -6.88 55.90
N PRO A 7 -6.77 -7.33 57.00
CA PRO A 7 -5.31 -7.49 57.05
C PRO A 7 -4.79 -8.57 56.09
N ILE A 8 -5.56 -9.62 55.85
CA ILE A 8 -5.24 -10.69 54.88
C ILE A 8 -5.27 -10.13 53.46
N ILE A 9 -6.30 -9.35 53.10
CA ILE A 9 -6.37 -8.66 51.79
C ILE A 9 -5.20 -7.69 51.61
N LYS A 10 -4.84 -6.92 52.65
CA LYS A 10 -3.69 -6.00 52.61
C LYS A 10 -2.37 -6.75 52.38
N LYS A 11 -2.17 -7.90 53.04
CA LYS A 11 -1.01 -8.77 52.83
C LYS A 11 -0.94 -9.28 51.38
N TYR A 12 -2.03 -9.83 50.84
CA TYR A 12 -2.05 -10.33 49.46
C TYR A 12 -1.88 -9.21 48.41
N LYS A 13 -2.42 -8.00 48.65
CA LYS A 13 -2.14 -6.83 47.79
C LYS A 13 -0.66 -6.45 47.81
N SER A 14 0.00 -6.51 48.98
CA SER A 14 1.44 -6.26 49.09
C SER A 14 2.26 -7.31 48.33
N ILE A 15 1.93 -8.60 48.49
CA ILE A 15 2.59 -9.70 47.78
C ILE A 15 2.39 -9.55 46.27
N LYS A 16 1.17 -9.24 45.81
CA LYS A 16 0.90 -8.99 44.39
C LYS A 16 1.79 -7.87 43.84
N LYS A 17 1.87 -6.73 44.55
CA LYS A 17 2.71 -5.59 44.14
C LYS A 17 4.20 -5.95 44.08
N GLU A 18 4.67 -6.75 45.03
CA GLU A 18 6.06 -7.22 45.06
C GLU A 18 6.36 -8.16 43.89
N GLN A 19 5.47 -9.12 43.61
CA GLN A 19 5.58 -10.03 42.47
C GLN A 19 5.51 -9.27 41.14
N GLU A 20 4.60 -8.30 40.99
CA GLU A 20 4.54 -7.43 39.80
C GLU A 20 5.85 -6.65 39.59
N LYS A 21 6.47 -6.16 40.66
CA LYS A 21 7.77 -5.49 40.59
C LYS A 21 8.88 -6.45 40.17
N LEU A 22 8.88 -7.68 40.71
CA LEU A 22 9.86 -8.69 40.36
C LEU A 22 9.74 -9.13 38.91
N ILE A 23 8.51 -9.35 38.43
CA ILE A 23 8.22 -9.65 37.02
C ILE A 23 8.74 -8.52 36.13
N LYS A 24 8.41 -7.27 36.44
CA LYS A 24 8.87 -6.11 35.66
C LYS A 24 10.40 -6.00 35.62
N ASN A 25 11.07 -6.25 36.75
CA ASN A 25 12.53 -6.22 36.80
C ASN A 25 13.15 -7.34 35.96
N LYS A 26 12.58 -8.56 36.01
CA LYS A 26 13.04 -9.69 35.20
C LYS A 26 12.78 -9.49 33.72
N GLU A 27 11.65 -8.88 33.38
CA GLU A 27 11.33 -8.50 32.00
C GLU A 27 12.30 -7.44 31.46
N GLN A 28 12.68 -6.45 32.27
CA GLN A 28 13.70 -5.48 31.88
C GLN A 28 15.07 -6.15 31.66
N GLU A 29 15.46 -7.07 32.55
CA GLU A 29 16.71 -7.83 32.43
C GLU A 29 16.76 -8.62 31.11
N THR A 30 15.65 -9.24 30.69
CA THR A 30 15.60 -9.96 29.41
C THR A 30 15.65 -9.02 28.21
N TRP A 31 15.02 -7.84 28.28
CA TRP A 31 15.16 -6.79 27.27
C TRP A 31 16.61 -6.29 27.14
N ASP A 32 17.30 -6.07 28.26
CA ASP A 32 18.68 -5.62 28.26
C ASP A 32 19.63 -6.68 27.67
N MET A 33 19.39 -7.97 27.97
CA MET A 33 20.12 -9.08 27.37
C MET A 33 19.91 -9.18 25.85
N MET A 34 18.70 -8.91 25.36
CA MET A 34 18.36 -8.96 23.93
C MET A 34 18.71 -7.68 23.16
N ALA A 35 19.01 -6.58 23.85
CA ALA A 35 19.29 -5.29 23.22
C ALA A 35 20.39 -5.34 22.13
N PRO A 36 21.52 -6.07 22.29
CA PRO A 36 22.52 -6.19 21.23
C PRO A 36 21.97 -6.83 19.95
N LEU A 37 21.18 -7.91 20.06
CA LEU A 37 20.58 -8.56 18.90
C LEU A 37 19.51 -7.66 18.25
N ASN A 38 18.64 -7.06 19.07
CA ASN A 38 17.58 -6.19 18.57
C ASN A 38 18.14 -5.00 17.78
N ARG A 39 19.32 -4.49 18.15
CA ARG A 39 20.01 -3.42 17.43
C ARG A 39 20.55 -3.88 16.07
N LEU A 40 20.89 -5.16 15.87
CA LEU A 40 21.47 -5.65 14.61
C LEU A 40 20.48 -5.67 13.44
N TYR A 41 19.17 -5.64 13.73
CA TYR A 41 18.16 -5.55 12.68
C TYR A 41 18.19 -4.15 12.04
N ASP A 42 18.47 -4.09 10.74
CA ASP A 42 18.43 -2.88 9.92
C ASP A 42 17.44 -3.05 8.74
N TRP A 43 16.97 -1.92 8.18
CA TRP A 43 16.02 -1.90 7.05
C TRP A 43 16.57 -2.57 5.78
N GLY A 44 17.88 -2.79 5.67
CA GLY A 44 18.52 -3.43 4.54
C GLY A 44 18.71 -4.94 4.68
N VAL A 45 18.46 -5.56 5.85
CA VAL A 45 18.67 -7.01 6.07
C VAL A 45 17.88 -7.81 5.05
N PHE A 46 16.60 -7.48 4.88
CA PHE A 46 15.72 -8.15 3.92
C PHE A 46 16.24 -8.03 2.48
N ASN A 47 16.64 -6.83 2.06
CA ASN A 47 17.19 -6.59 0.72
C ASN A 47 18.43 -7.45 0.46
N ARG A 48 19.36 -7.52 1.42
CA ARG A 48 20.57 -8.34 1.29
C ARG A 48 20.23 -9.82 1.12
N MET A 49 19.26 -10.32 1.89
CA MET A 49 18.77 -11.70 1.76
C MET A 49 18.13 -11.93 0.39
N MET A 50 17.31 -10.99 -0.10
CA MET A 50 16.66 -11.08 -1.40
C MET A 50 17.67 -11.09 -2.54
N THR A 51 18.67 -10.21 -2.52
CA THR A 51 19.75 -10.16 -3.52
C THR A 51 20.60 -11.43 -3.49
N GLN A 52 20.87 -12.02 -2.32
CA GLN A 52 21.59 -13.29 -2.22
C GLN A 52 20.78 -14.47 -2.78
N ALA A 53 19.47 -14.49 -2.51
CA ALA A 53 18.58 -15.55 -2.97
C ALA A 53 18.25 -15.43 -4.47
N VAL A 54 18.14 -14.21 -5.00
CA VAL A 54 17.82 -13.91 -6.40
C VAL A 54 18.85 -12.91 -6.96
N PRO A 55 20.05 -13.35 -7.37
CA PRO A 55 21.17 -12.45 -7.73
C PRO A 55 20.93 -11.49 -8.89
N ARG A 56 19.85 -11.66 -9.66
CA ARG A 56 19.48 -10.76 -10.77
C ARG A 56 18.68 -9.54 -10.32
N LEU A 57 18.23 -9.55 -9.06
CA LEU A 57 17.40 -8.54 -8.44
C LEU A 57 18.27 -7.75 -7.47
N GLU A 58 18.56 -6.50 -7.84
CA GLU A 58 19.34 -5.57 -7.03
C GLU A 58 18.38 -4.52 -6.47
N PHE A 59 18.52 -4.19 -5.18
CA PHE A 59 17.71 -3.17 -4.53
C PHE A 59 18.56 -1.94 -4.25
N ASP A 60 18.04 -0.76 -4.57
CA ASP A 60 18.68 0.48 -4.22
C ASP A 60 18.44 0.77 -2.71
N PRO A 61 19.38 1.45 -2.01
CA PRO A 61 19.16 1.88 -0.63
C PRO A 61 17.87 2.70 -0.42
N TYR A 62 17.56 3.56 -1.39
CA TYR A 62 16.35 4.37 -1.45
C TYR A 62 16.06 4.77 -2.91
N PHE A 63 14.85 5.28 -3.19
CA PHE A 63 14.49 5.65 -4.55
C PHE A 63 15.12 6.97 -5.00
N THR A 64 16.07 6.91 -5.92
CA THR A 64 16.88 8.07 -6.35
C THR A 64 16.25 8.90 -7.48
N ASN A 65 16.62 10.18 -7.55
CA ASN A 65 16.31 11.07 -8.67
C ASN A 65 16.87 10.56 -10.00
N GLN A 66 18.07 9.96 -9.98
CA GLN A 66 18.65 9.28 -11.15
C GLN A 66 17.71 8.22 -11.72
N ARG A 67 17.20 7.33 -10.85
CA ARG A 67 16.31 6.24 -11.24
C ARG A 67 14.95 6.75 -11.74
N LEU A 68 14.40 7.75 -11.07
CA LEU A 68 13.15 8.39 -11.47
C LEU A 68 13.27 9.07 -12.84
N ALA A 69 14.36 9.83 -13.05
CA ALA A 69 14.63 10.49 -14.32
C ALA A 69 14.85 9.47 -15.45
N ASP A 70 15.47 8.33 -15.19
CA ASP A 70 15.60 7.26 -16.18
C ASP A 70 14.22 6.69 -16.57
N LEU A 71 13.34 6.42 -15.60
CA LEU A 71 11.95 6.00 -15.87
C LEU A 71 11.18 7.01 -16.74
N ILE A 72 11.33 8.31 -16.47
CA ILE A 72 10.67 9.37 -17.23
C ILE A 72 11.26 9.48 -18.64
N ASN A 73 12.57 9.71 -18.74
CA ASN A 73 13.22 10.08 -19.99
C ASN A 73 13.42 8.88 -20.94
N SER A 74 13.77 7.71 -20.41
CA SER A 74 14.12 6.53 -21.22
C SER A 74 12.93 5.61 -21.48
N TYR A 75 12.02 5.50 -20.50
CA TYR A 75 10.90 4.54 -20.52
C TYR A 75 9.52 5.20 -20.69
N GLY A 76 9.41 6.53 -20.55
CA GLY A 76 8.18 7.27 -20.82
C GLY A 76 7.21 7.29 -19.63
N TRP A 77 7.71 7.32 -18.41
CA TRP A 77 6.88 7.42 -17.21
C TRP A 77 6.15 8.76 -17.13
N ASP A 78 4.85 8.72 -16.84
CA ASP A 78 4.02 9.92 -16.71
C ASP A 78 4.12 10.52 -15.31
N GLU A 79 4.73 11.70 -15.21
CA GLU A 79 4.85 12.45 -13.97
C GLU A 79 3.49 12.84 -13.36
N ASN A 80 2.41 12.90 -14.16
CA ASN A 80 1.08 13.18 -13.64
C ASN A 80 0.57 12.09 -12.69
N PHE A 81 1.14 10.89 -12.73
CA PHE A 81 0.76 9.78 -11.86
C PHE A 81 0.78 10.16 -10.37
N SER A 82 1.74 10.98 -9.95
CA SER A 82 1.91 11.35 -8.54
C SER A 82 1.11 12.59 -8.12
N LYS A 83 0.60 13.41 -9.05
CA LYS A 83 -0.01 14.72 -8.71
C LYS A 83 -1.16 14.62 -7.70
N GLU A 84 -2.03 13.64 -7.88
CA GLU A 84 -3.22 13.40 -7.04
C GLU A 84 -3.02 12.27 -6.03
N ARG A 85 -1.78 11.78 -5.86
CA ARG A 85 -1.47 10.60 -5.05
C ARG A 85 -0.41 10.90 -4.01
N SER A 86 -0.60 10.45 -2.77
CA SER A 86 0.45 10.45 -1.76
C SER A 86 1.26 9.15 -1.93
N VAL A 87 2.59 9.23 -2.03
CA VAL A 87 3.45 8.05 -2.00
C VAL A 87 3.66 7.61 -0.55
N LEU A 88 3.09 6.47 -0.15
CA LEU A 88 3.21 5.92 1.20
C LEU A 88 4.50 5.10 1.37
N PHE A 89 4.89 4.41 0.30
CA PHE A 89 6.08 3.58 0.23
C PHE A 89 6.63 3.62 -1.20
N SER A 90 7.95 3.74 -1.33
CA SER A 90 8.69 3.60 -2.59
C SER A 90 9.96 2.80 -2.35
N HIS A 91 10.30 1.87 -3.24
CA HIS A 91 11.58 1.16 -3.20
C HIS A 91 11.98 0.82 -4.63
N SER A 92 13.18 1.23 -5.05
CA SER A 92 13.65 0.98 -6.40
C SER A 92 14.75 -0.07 -6.47
N GLY A 93 15.07 -0.48 -7.68
CA GLY A 93 16.19 -1.37 -7.92
C GLY A 93 16.35 -1.68 -9.39
N LEU A 94 17.10 -2.74 -9.67
CA LEU A 94 17.42 -3.20 -11.01
C LEU A 94 17.08 -4.68 -11.20
N ILE A 95 16.49 -4.99 -12.35
CA ILE A 95 16.45 -6.35 -12.90
C ILE A 95 17.38 -6.35 -14.10
N ASN A 96 18.56 -6.96 -13.94
CA ASN A 96 19.59 -7.02 -14.99
C ASN A 96 19.88 -5.61 -15.58
N GLY A 97 20.06 -4.60 -14.73
CA GLY A 97 20.32 -3.22 -15.16
C GLY A 97 19.11 -2.39 -15.61
N ASN A 98 17.91 -2.98 -15.69
CA ASN A 98 16.68 -2.24 -16.00
C ASN A 98 15.96 -1.79 -14.72
N PRO A 99 15.45 -0.55 -14.65
CA PRO A 99 14.87 0.00 -13.43
C PRO A 99 13.51 -0.63 -13.10
N PHE A 100 13.32 -0.93 -11.81
CA PHE A 100 12.00 -1.18 -11.24
C PHE A 100 11.74 -0.29 -10.02
N VAL A 101 10.46 -0.09 -9.69
CA VAL A 101 10.00 0.58 -8.49
C VAL A 101 8.79 -0.17 -7.93
N ILE A 102 8.85 -0.58 -6.67
CA ILE A 102 7.68 -0.97 -5.88
C ILE A 102 7.16 0.29 -5.20
N ALA A 103 5.89 0.63 -5.41
CA ALA A 103 5.28 1.78 -4.77
C ALA A 103 3.88 1.49 -4.24
N ARG A 104 3.61 1.90 -3.00
CA ARG A 104 2.26 2.01 -2.45
C ARG A 104 1.86 3.47 -2.46
N THR A 105 0.73 3.75 -3.10
CA THR A 105 0.21 5.11 -3.25
C THR A 105 -1.23 5.19 -2.75
N ARG A 106 -1.57 6.31 -2.11
CA ARG A 106 -2.94 6.64 -1.70
C ARG A 106 -3.51 7.71 -2.63
N LYS A 107 -4.72 7.51 -3.12
CA LYS A 107 -5.47 8.53 -3.88
C LYS A 107 -6.83 8.77 -3.25
N MET A 108 -7.28 10.01 -3.29
CA MET A 108 -8.65 10.36 -2.95
C MET A 108 -9.52 10.34 -4.22
N GLU A 109 -10.69 9.72 -4.13
CA GLU A 109 -11.75 9.85 -5.14
C GLU A 109 -13.07 10.21 -4.43
N TRP A 110 -13.92 11.00 -5.11
CA TRP A 110 -15.22 11.37 -4.56
C TRP A 110 -16.20 10.21 -4.68
N GLY A 111 -16.52 9.60 -3.54
CA GLY A 111 -17.60 8.64 -3.40
C GLY A 111 -18.91 9.30 -2.99
N THR A 112 -19.91 8.48 -2.69
CA THR A 112 -21.22 8.92 -2.22
C THR A 112 -21.60 8.10 -0.99
N LYS A 113 -21.94 8.80 0.10
CA LYS A 113 -22.38 8.17 1.36
C LYS A 113 -23.86 8.41 1.58
N GLU A 114 -24.58 7.35 1.94
CA GLU A 114 -25.98 7.44 2.38
C GLU A 114 -26.05 7.84 3.85
N TYR A 115 -26.79 8.91 4.14
CA TYR A 115 -27.10 9.37 5.49
C TYR A 115 -28.58 9.15 5.75
N THR A 116 -28.94 8.69 6.95
CA THR A 116 -30.32 8.39 7.31
C THR A 116 -30.78 9.23 8.50
N GLY A 117 -32.07 9.57 8.51
CA GLY A 117 -32.72 10.33 9.57
C GLY A 117 -34.06 9.72 9.93
N GLU A 118 -34.47 9.91 11.18
CA GLU A 118 -35.73 9.41 11.71
C GLU A 118 -36.51 10.51 12.43
N LEU A 119 -37.83 10.51 12.29
CA LEU A 119 -38.74 11.38 13.00
C LEU A 119 -39.91 10.56 13.57
N VAL A 120 -40.08 10.58 14.88
CA VAL A 120 -41.21 9.92 15.55
C VAL A 120 -42.38 10.91 15.65
N VAL A 121 -43.45 10.63 14.93
CA VAL A 121 -44.70 11.40 14.95
C VAL A 121 -45.69 10.70 15.88
N LYS A 122 -46.32 11.46 16.77
CA LYS A 122 -47.37 10.98 17.68
C LYS A 122 -48.64 11.78 17.47
N TRP A 123 -49.77 11.10 17.31
CA TRP A 123 -51.08 11.75 17.15
C TRP A 123 -52.18 10.95 17.84
N THR A 124 -53.34 11.57 18.03
CA THR A 124 -54.51 10.96 18.66
C THR A 124 -55.71 10.99 17.74
N THR A 125 -56.43 9.88 17.63
CA THR A 125 -57.71 9.80 16.92
C THR A 125 -58.85 9.58 17.92
N VAL A 126 -60.02 10.11 17.57
CA VAL A 126 -61.26 9.90 18.31
C VAL A 126 -62.11 8.92 17.52
N GLU A 127 -62.47 7.78 18.12
CA GLU A 127 -63.33 6.76 17.54
C GLU A 127 -64.62 6.64 18.35
N TYR A 128 -65.74 6.37 17.68
CA TYR A 128 -67.02 6.05 18.32
C TYR A 128 -67.27 4.56 18.22
N ASP A 129 -67.60 3.92 19.35
CA ASP A 129 -68.03 2.53 19.34
C ASP A 129 -69.48 2.39 18.82
N SER A 130 -69.93 1.15 18.61
CA SER A 130 -71.30 0.84 18.15
C SER A 130 -72.40 1.34 19.09
N ASP A 131 -72.05 1.72 20.32
CA ASP A 131 -72.94 2.24 21.35
C ASP A 131 -72.87 3.79 21.47
N GLY A 132 -72.10 4.46 20.60
CA GLY A 132 -71.97 5.91 20.54
C GLY A 132 -71.06 6.53 21.61
N LYS A 133 -70.26 5.74 22.35
CA LYS A 133 -69.27 6.24 23.30
C LYS A 133 -67.95 6.58 22.61
N LYS A 134 -67.37 7.68 23.07
CA LYS A 134 -66.12 8.26 22.56
C LYS A 134 -64.92 7.56 23.18
N HIS A 135 -64.03 7.02 22.35
CA HIS A 135 -62.73 6.47 22.76
C HIS A 135 -61.59 7.27 22.11
N THR A 136 -60.57 7.61 22.89
CA THR A 136 -59.35 8.25 22.38
C THR A 136 -58.28 7.19 22.17
N ARG A 137 -57.78 7.03 20.94
CA ARG A 137 -56.62 6.18 20.65
C ARG A 137 -55.38 7.02 20.43
N HIS A 138 -54.25 6.57 20.98
CA HIS A 138 -52.94 7.15 20.76
C HIS A 138 -52.20 6.35 19.69
N HIS A 139 -51.64 7.05 18.70
CA HIS A 139 -50.85 6.48 17.61
C HIS A 139 -49.42 7.05 17.64
N SER A 140 -48.48 6.26 17.15
CA SER A 140 -47.09 6.65 16.98
C SER A 140 -46.53 6.00 15.73
N GLU A 141 -45.87 6.76 14.87
CA GLU A 141 -45.21 6.28 13.66
C GLU A 141 -43.79 6.85 13.57
N THR A 142 -42.83 6.04 13.13
CA THR A 142 -41.46 6.48 12.88
C THR A 142 -41.24 6.63 11.38
N LEU A 143 -41.11 7.87 10.93
CA LEU A 143 -40.78 8.19 9.54
C LEU A 143 -39.27 8.10 9.34
N ARG A 144 -38.85 7.46 8.23
CA ARG A 144 -37.44 7.29 7.86
C ARG A 144 -37.16 7.98 6.54
N ALA A 145 -36.06 8.73 6.48
CA ALA A 145 -35.57 9.37 5.27
C ALA A 145 -34.07 9.11 5.09
N SER A 146 -33.60 9.19 3.85
CA SER A 146 -32.17 9.14 3.53
C SER A 146 -31.78 10.14 2.44
N VAL A 147 -30.53 10.57 2.48
CA VAL A 147 -29.91 11.44 1.48
C VAL A 147 -28.54 10.90 1.09
N HIS A 148 -28.16 11.09 -0.18
CA HIS A 148 -26.86 10.71 -0.70
C HIS A 148 -26.00 11.97 -0.82
N LYS A 149 -24.81 11.99 -0.20
CA LYS A 149 -23.92 13.15 -0.17
C LYS A 149 -22.48 12.77 -0.57
N PRO A 150 -21.72 13.69 -1.20
CA PRO A 150 -20.32 13.45 -1.54
C PRO A 150 -19.49 13.10 -0.29
N TYR A 151 -18.62 12.10 -0.42
CA TYR A 151 -17.74 11.64 0.65
C TYR A 151 -16.35 11.35 0.08
N PRO A 152 -15.25 11.86 0.67
CA PRO A 152 -13.91 11.57 0.18
C PRO A 152 -13.50 10.14 0.56
N GLU A 153 -13.27 9.29 -0.46
CA GLU A 153 -12.81 7.92 -0.30
C GLU A 153 -11.34 7.82 -0.64
N TYR A 154 -10.60 7.01 0.12
CA TYR A 154 -9.16 6.87 -0.04
C TYR A 154 -8.81 5.44 -0.45
N PHE A 155 -8.11 5.32 -1.56
CA PHE A 155 -7.70 4.03 -2.12
C PHE A 155 -6.19 3.93 -2.11
N GLU A 156 -5.70 2.93 -1.40
CA GLU A 156 -4.30 2.54 -1.43
C GLU A 156 -4.09 1.44 -2.46
N LYS A 157 -3.04 1.56 -3.27
CA LYS A 157 -2.71 0.54 -4.25
C LYS A 157 -1.20 0.38 -4.38
N THR A 158 -0.72 -0.84 -4.14
CA THR A 158 0.66 -1.27 -4.35
C THR A 158 0.85 -1.67 -5.82
N ARG A 159 1.90 -1.14 -6.44
CA ARG A 159 2.27 -1.44 -7.83
C ARG A 159 3.76 -1.76 -7.92
N LEU A 160 4.09 -2.72 -8.79
CA LEU A 160 5.44 -2.93 -9.28
C LEU A 160 5.53 -2.32 -10.69
N ILE A 161 6.35 -1.29 -10.84
CA ILE A 161 6.60 -0.58 -12.09
C ILE A 161 7.96 -1.03 -12.61
N TYR A 162 8.05 -1.42 -13.87
CA TYR A 162 9.28 -1.93 -14.47
C TYR A 162 9.48 -1.37 -15.89
N GLY A 163 10.61 -0.68 -16.09
CA GLY A 163 11.01 -0.16 -17.39
C GLY A 163 11.87 -1.15 -18.17
N ASN A 164 11.48 -1.52 -19.39
CA ASN A 164 12.31 -2.34 -20.28
C ASN A 164 12.10 -1.95 -21.75
N THR A 165 13.16 -1.94 -22.54
CA THR A 165 13.11 -1.53 -23.96
C THR A 165 12.62 -2.63 -24.91
N ALA A 166 12.41 -3.86 -24.42
CA ALA A 166 11.84 -4.95 -25.20
C ALA A 166 10.37 -4.68 -25.54
N ALA A 167 10.00 -4.92 -26.80
CA ALA A 167 8.67 -4.67 -27.33
C ALA A 167 8.17 -3.24 -27.01
N PRO A 168 8.86 -2.20 -27.54
CA PRO A 168 8.63 -0.81 -27.14
C PRO A 168 7.30 -0.21 -27.64
N ASP A 169 6.63 -0.84 -28.60
CA ASP A 169 5.36 -0.33 -29.17
C ASP A 169 4.14 -1.15 -28.71
N LEU A 170 4.40 -2.24 -27.99
CA LEU A 170 3.38 -3.13 -27.48
C LEU A 170 2.65 -2.51 -26.28
N ASN A 171 1.33 -2.49 -26.38
CA ASN A 171 0.41 -2.19 -25.31
C ASN A 171 -0.50 -3.41 -25.12
N PHE A 172 -0.74 -3.81 -23.87
CA PHE A 172 -1.79 -4.76 -23.52
C PHE A 172 -2.18 -4.57 -22.06
N THR A 173 -3.35 -5.09 -21.70
CA THR A 173 -3.79 -5.20 -20.31
C THR A 173 -4.30 -6.59 -20.06
N ARG A 174 -3.85 -7.15 -18.96
CA ARG A 174 -4.27 -8.44 -18.44
C ARG A 174 -4.88 -8.23 -17.07
N GLU A 175 -6.12 -8.65 -16.93
CA GLU A 175 -6.83 -8.72 -15.66
C GLU A 175 -6.75 -10.15 -15.12
N LYS A 176 -6.84 -10.29 -13.79
CA LYS A 176 -7.03 -11.61 -13.18
C LYS A 176 -8.41 -12.14 -13.54
N ASN A 177 -8.57 -13.46 -13.55
CA ASN A 177 -9.89 -14.06 -13.70
C ASN A 177 -10.61 -14.10 -12.36
N ASP A 178 -11.90 -13.71 -12.34
CA ASP A 178 -12.73 -13.79 -11.13
C ASP A 178 -12.90 -15.24 -10.64
N ASP A 179 -13.01 -16.17 -11.59
CA ASP A 179 -13.13 -17.61 -11.35
C ASP A 179 -11.94 -18.37 -11.91
N GLU A 180 -11.60 -19.47 -11.25
CA GLU A 180 -10.57 -20.39 -11.74
C GLU A 180 -10.98 -21.04 -13.07
N LEU A 181 -10.12 -20.88 -14.07
CA LEU A 181 -10.32 -21.46 -15.40
C LEU A 181 -9.60 -22.80 -15.52
N THR A 182 -10.31 -23.88 -15.21
CA THR A 182 -9.82 -25.24 -15.50
C THR A 182 -10.02 -25.59 -16.98
N VAL A 183 -8.99 -26.15 -17.62
CA VAL A 183 -9.07 -26.60 -19.02
C VAL A 183 -10.23 -27.57 -19.21
N GLY A 184 -11.04 -27.33 -20.24
CA GLY A 184 -12.19 -28.17 -20.57
C GLY A 184 -13.49 -27.83 -19.81
N SER A 185 -13.44 -26.97 -18.78
CA SER A 185 -14.62 -26.46 -18.09
C SER A 185 -15.52 -25.63 -19.03
N ARG A 186 -16.78 -25.41 -18.64
CA ARG A 186 -17.73 -24.64 -19.44
C ARG A 186 -17.32 -23.18 -19.60
N SER A 187 -16.80 -22.56 -18.53
CA SER A 187 -16.26 -21.19 -18.54
C SER A 187 -15.05 -21.10 -19.46
N TYR A 188 -14.10 -22.04 -19.36
CA TYR A 188 -12.94 -22.11 -20.25
C TYR A 188 -13.34 -22.20 -21.72
N LYS A 189 -14.22 -23.15 -22.08
CA LYS A 189 -14.67 -23.34 -23.47
C LYS A 189 -15.41 -22.12 -24.02
N ARG A 190 -16.19 -21.44 -23.17
CA ARG A 190 -16.88 -20.20 -23.54
C ARG A 190 -15.87 -19.10 -23.85
N LYS A 191 -14.89 -18.89 -22.97
CA LYS A 191 -13.87 -17.86 -23.13
C LYS A 191 -12.97 -18.13 -24.35
N LEU A 192 -12.59 -19.38 -24.56
CA LEU A 192 -11.88 -19.80 -25.77
C LEU A 192 -12.65 -19.43 -27.03
N LYS A 193 -13.96 -19.75 -27.08
CA LYS A 193 -14.81 -19.40 -28.22
C LYS A 193 -14.96 -17.89 -28.42
N GLU A 194 -15.01 -17.11 -27.34
CA GLU A 194 -15.03 -15.65 -27.38
C GLU A 194 -13.75 -15.09 -28.02
N ILE A 195 -12.58 -15.62 -27.63
CA ILE A 195 -11.28 -15.24 -28.21
C ILE A 195 -11.17 -15.69 -29.68
N GLU A 196 -11.60 -16.90 -30.02
CA GLU A 196 -11.63 -17.39 -31.41
C GLU A 196 -12.50 -16.50 -32.30
N ASN A 197 -13.69 -16.11 -31.82
CA ASN A 197 -14.57 -15.22 -32.57
C ASN A 197 -13.93 -13.84 -32.76
N PHE A 198 -13.24 -13.32 -31.73
CA PHE A 198 -12.52 -12.05 -31.81
C PHE A 198 -11.37 -12.10 -32.82
N SER A 199 -10.63 -13.22 -32.87
CA SER A 199 -9.55 -13.47 -33.83
C SER A 199 -10.03 -13.58 -35.28
N ARG A 200 -11.29 -13.97 -35.51
CA ARG A 200 -11.90 -14.05 -36.85
C ARG A 200 -12.44 -12.71 -37.35
N ASP A 201 -12.55 -11.69 -36.48
CA ASP A 201 -13.05 -10.37 -36.86
C ASP A 201 -11.97 -9.58 -37.61
N LEU A 202 -12.14 -9.46 -38.93
CA LEU A 202 -11.24 -8.74 -39.83
C LEU A 202 -11.10 -7.25 -39.52
N LYS A 203 -11.93 -6.69 -38.63
CA LYS A 203 -11.80 -5.30 -38.18
C LYS A 203 -10.67 -5.10 -37.15
N ASN A 204 -10.18 -6.19 -36.56
CA ASN A 204 -9.19 -6.15 -35.51
C ASN A 204 -7.90 -6.82 -36.00
N ASP A 205 -6.75 -6.21 -35.73
CA ASP A 205 -5.44 -6.80 -36.02
C ASP A 205 -5.02 -7.83 -34.96
N PHE A 206 -5.95 -8.54 -34.31
CA PHE A 206 -5.62 -9.53 -33.28
C PHE A 206 -5.28 -10.89 -33.91
N ALA A 207 -4.15 -11.47 -33.54
CA ALA A 207 -3.76 -12.80 -33.98
C ALA A 207 -3.48 -13.68 -32.78
N MET A 208 -4.20 -14.80 -32.63
CA MET A 208 -4.09 -15.72 -31.50
C MET A 208 -2.79 -16.53 -31.53
N ALA A 209 -2.17 -16.78 -30.37
CA ALA A 209 -1.05 -17.71 -30.22
C ALA A 209 -1.51 -19.16 -30.48
N THR A 210 -0.56 -20.02 -30.86
CA THR A 210 -0.81 -21.47 -30.98
C THR A 210 -1.18 -22.12 -29.64
N ASN A 211 -0.69 -21.57 -28.52
CA ASN A 211 -1.03 -22.04 -27.19
C ASN A 211 -2.37 -21.43 -26.73
N GLU A 212 -3.47 -22.15 -27.01
CA GLU A 212 -4.82 -21.73 -26.65
C GLU A 212 -5.01 -21.55 -25.14
N GLU A 213 -4.37 -22.42 -24.36
CA GLU A 213 -4.46 -22.38 -22.90
C GLU A 213 -3.88 -21.08 -22.34
N PHE A 214 -2.73 -20.65 -22.85
CA PHE A 214 -2.14 -19.37 -22.50
C PHE A 214 -3.05 -18.20 -22.88
N GLU A 215 -3.65 -18.19 -24.07
CA GLU A 215 -4.54 -17.09 -24.51
C GLU A 215 -5.79 -16.97 -23.62
N VAL A 216 -6.32 -18.11 -23.17
CA VAL A 216 -7.50 -18.15 -22.28
C VAL A 216 -7.16 -17.71 -20.85
N LEU A 217 -6.01 -18.11 -20.32
CA LEU A 217 -5.59 -17.79 -18.94
C LEU A 217 -4.99 -16.38 -18.83
N PHE A 218 -4.18 -15.98 -19.81
CA PHE A 218 -3.48 -14.70 -19.89
C PHE A 218 -4.12 -13.79 -20.96
N THR A 219 -5.45 -13.64 -20.87
CA THR A 219 -6.24 -12.93 -21.88
C THR A 219 -5.81 -11.49 -22.07
N THR A 220 -5.38 -11.16 -23.29
CA THR A 220 -4.89 -9.84 -23.71
C THR A 220 -5.46 -9.43 -25.06
N THR A 221 -6.78 -9.52 -25.22
CA THR A 221 -7.47 -9.19 -26.48
C THR A 221 -7.33 -7.72 -26.90
N ASN A 222 -6.98 -6.84 -25.97
CA ASN A 222 -6.74 -5.41 -26.23
C ASN A 222 -5.31 -5.10 -26.72
N ARG A 223 -4.50 -6.10 -27.05
CA ARG A 223 -3.13 -5.89 -27.53
C ARG A 223 -3.07 -5.25 -28.91
N ASN A 224 -2.09 -4.38 -29.14
CA ASN A 224 -1.96 -3.60 -30.39
C ASN A 224 -0.86 -4.08 -31.36
N ASN A 225 0.02 -5.01 -30.97
CA ASN A 225 1.15 -5.46 -31.81
C ASN A 225 1.47 -6.95 -31.56
N ASN A 226 0.96 -7.85 -32.39
CA ASN A 226 1.20 -9.30 -32.18
C ASN A 226 2.66 -9.71 -32.37
N GLN A 227 3.40 -9.08 -33.29
CA GLN A 227 4.80 -9.43 -33.53
C GLN A 227 5.63 -9.21 -32.25
N GLN A 228 5.48 -8.04 -31.62
CA GLN A 228 6.15 -7.73 -30.37
C GLN A 228 5.58 -8.55 -29.19
N TYR A 229 4.30 -8.88 -29.21
CA TYR A 229 3.68 -9.75 -28.21
C TYR A 229 4.30 -11.15 -28.22
N PHE A 230 4.40 -11.79 -29.38
CA PHE A 230 5.00 -13.12 -29.52
C PHE A 230 6.51 -13.13 -29.28
N LEU A 231 7.18 -11.99 -29.48
CA LEU A 231 8.58 -11.81 -29.13
C LEU A 231 8.80 -11.89 -27.60
N LEU A 232 7.92 -11.26 -26.80
CA LEU A 232 7.97 -11.34 -25.34
C LEU A 232 7.51 -12.71 -24.83
N PHE A 233 6.34 -13.16 -25.29
CA PHE A 233 5.71 -14.39 -24.85
C PHE A 233 6.11 -15.56 -25.73
N THR A 234 7.39 -15.93 -25.66
CA THR A 234 7.90 -17.16 -26.28
C THR A 234 7.24 -18.41 -25.67
N PRO A 235 7.32 -19.60 -26.30
CA PRO A 235 6.72 -20.82 -25.73
C PRO A 235 7.10 -21.07 -24.27
N LEU A 236 8.38 -20.86 -23.92
CA LEU A 236 8.87 -20.95 -22.53
C LEU A 236 8.20 -19.91 -21.61
N ALA A 237 8.06 -18.67 -22.07
CA ALA A 237 7.40 -17.62 -21.27
C ALA A 237 5.91 -17.94 -21.04
N GLN A 238 5.24 -18.50 -22.04
CA GLN A 238 3.84 -18.91 -21.96
C GLN A 238 3.65 -20.04 -20.94
N GLU A 239 4.46 -21.10 -21.03
CA GLU A 239 4.44 -22.21 -20.07
C GLU A 239 4.71 -21.74 -18.63
N ASN A 240 5.74 -20.91 -18.44
CA ASN A 240 6.05 -20.35 -17.13
C ASN A 240 4.91 -19.48 -16.58
N MET A 241 4.26 -18.67 -17.42
CA MET A 241 3.12 -17.86 -17.01
C MET A 241 1.91 -18.72 -16.62
N ILE A 242 1.63 -19.80 -17.37
CA ILE A 242 0.59 -20.78 -17.02
C ILE A 242 0.90 -21.40 -15.66
N ASN A 243 2.16 -21.78 -15.41
CA ASN A 243 2.59 -22.35 -14.14
C ASN A 243 2.36 -21.39 -12.97
N ILE A 244 2.69 -20.10 -13.11
CA ILE A 244 2.41 -19.09 -12.09
C ILE A 244 0.90 -18.98 -11.81
N ILE A 245 0.10 -18.86 -12.86
CA ILE A 245 -1.36 -18.69 -12.74
C ILE A 245 -2.02 -19.89 -12.02
N ARG A 246 -1.43 -21.08 -12.14
CA ARG A 246 -1.93 -22.31 -11.52
C ARG A 246 -1.33 -22.63 -10.15
N ASP A 247 -0.17 -22.08 -9.82
CA ASP A 247 0.52 -22.40 -8.59
C ASP A 247 -0.15 -21.72 -7.39
N LYS A 248 -0.95 -22.50 -6.66
CA LYS A 248 -1.59 -22.11 -5.40
C LYS A 248 -0.90 -22.70 -4.17
N GLU A 249 0.06 -23.60 -4.37
CA GLU A 249 0.77 -24.26 -3.28
C GLU A 249 1.89 -23.34 -2.78
N ASN A 250 2.78 -22.98 -3.70
CA ASN A 250 3.90 -22.08 -3.41
C ASN A 250 3.59 -20.64 -3.85
N GLY A 251 2.84 -20.47 -4.95
CA GLY A 251 2.39 -19.18 -5.46
C GLY A 251 1.08 -18.69 -4.86
N TYR A 252 0.49 -17.69 -5.53
CA TYR A 252 -0.82 -17.12 -5.18
C TYR A 252 -1.88 -17.38 -6.27
N GLY A 253 -1.53 -18.15 -7.32
CA GLY A 253 -2.39 -18.44 -8.46
C GLY A 253 -2.66 -17.21 -9.34
N ASP A 254 -3.89 -17.10 -9.82
CA ASP A 254 -4.34 -15.99 -10.66
C ASP A 254 -4.73 -14.76 -9.84
N ASP A 255 -3.75 -14.04 -9.31
CA ASP A 255 -4.01 -12.96 -8.35
C ASP A 255 -3.42 -11.59 -8.75
N PHE A 256 -2.96 -11.46 -9.99
CA PHE A 256 -2.27 -10.25 -10.47
C PHE A 256 -2.90 -9.62 -11.71
N GLN A 257 -2.72 -8.32 -11.86
CA GLN A 257 -2.97 -7.57 -13.09
C GLN A 257 -1.63 -7.26 -13.73
N PHE A 258 -1.57 -7.33 -15.07
CA PHE A 258 -0.37 -6.98 -15.82
C PHE A 258 -0.75 -6.05 -16.96
N MET A 259 -0.34 -4.80 -16.84
CA MET A 259 -0.39 -3.82 -17.91
C MET A 259 0.99 -3.60 -18.51
N LYS A 260 1.09 -3.66 -19.83
CA LYS A 260 2.24 -3.11 -20.56
C LYS A 260 1.77 -1.89 -21.34
N HIS A 261 2.46 -0.78 -21.15
CA HIS A 261 2.32 0.42 -21.96
C HIS A 261 3.68 0.78 -22.54
N ARG A 262 3.89 0.43 -23.82
CA ARG A 262 5.17 0.63 -24.50
C ARG A 262 6.31 -0.03 -23.70
N LYS A 263 7.29 0.76 -23.27
CA LYS A 263 8.46 0.32 -22.52
C LYS A 263 8.20 0.12 -21.02
N LEU A 264 7.01 0.45 -20.53
CA LEU A 264 6.66 0.31 -19.11
C LEU A 264 5.75 -0.89 -18.88
N ASN A 265 6.05 -1.61 -17.81
CA ASN A 265 5.24 -2.70 -17.28
C ASN A 265 4.77 -2.30 -15.90
N THR A 266 3.48 -2.46 -15.62
CA THR A 266 2.90 -2.21 -14.30
C THR A 266 2.16 -3.46 -13.86
N LEU A 267 2.57 -4.01 -12.73
CA LEU A 267 1.90 -5.11 -12.07
C LEU A 267 1.23 -4.66 -10.79
N THR A 268 0.07 -5.23 -10.53
CA THR A 268 -0.63 -5.13 -9.25
C THR A 268 -1.01 -6.54 -8.85
N ALA A 269 -0.53 -7.04 -7.73
CA ALA A 269 -0.94 -8.34 -7.20
C ALA A 269 -1.75 -8.14 -5.92
N ASP A 270 -2.80 -8.95 -5.73
CA ASP A 270 -3.66 -8.88 -4.54
C ASP A 270 -2.85 -9.14 -3.27
N HIS A 271 -1.97 -10.14 -3.28
CA HIS A 271 -1.12 -10.48 -2.13
C HIS A 271 -0.16 -9.34 -1.71
N MET A 272 0.11 -8.37 -2.59
CA MET A 272 0.98 -7.21 -2.31
C MET A 272 0.23 -6.02 -1.71
N GLN A 273 -1.11 -6.02 -1.70
CA GLN A 273 -1.89 -4.86 -1.25
C GLN A 273 -1.78 -4.66 0.27
N GLU A 274 -1.78 -5.73 1.05
CA GLU A 274 -1.72 -5.68 2.52
C GLU A 274 -0.33 -5.96 3.10
N LEU A 275 0.65 -6.33 2.26
CA LEU A 275 1.99 -6.71 2.70
C LEU A 275 2.71 -5.56 3.45
N PRO A 276 3.40 -5.80 4.58
CA PRO A 276 4.17 -4.78 5.29
C PRO A 276 5.51 -4.47 4.58
N LEU A 277 5.47 -3.67 3.52
CA LEU A 277 6.62 -3.41 2.63
C LEU A 277 7.82 -2.70 3.29
N ASP A 278 7.61 -1.91 4.34
CA ASP A 278 8.69 -1.13 4.97
C ASP A 278 9.62 -1.98 5.84
N MET A 279 9.15 -3.15 6.30
CA MET A 279 9.91 -4.11 7.12
C MET A 279 10.67 -3.45 8.27
N ASN A 280 9.96 -2.59 9.03
CA ASN A 280 10.53 -1.85 10.15
C ASN A 280 11.19 -2.82 11.16
N PRO A 281 12.52 -2.75 11.39
CA PRO A 281 13.26 -3.63 12.29
C PRO A 281 12.68 -3.82 13.68
N ARG A 282 11.92 -2.84 14.19
CA ARG A 282 11.23 -2.96 15.48
C ARG A 282 10.24 -4.12 15.51
N MET A 283 9.74 -4.58 14.38
CA MET A 283 8.85 -5.75 14.31
C MET A 283 9.55 -7.05 14.74
N PHE A 284 10.87 -7.11 14.64
CA PHE A 284 11.68 -8.27 15.06
C PHE A 284 12.15 -8.18 16.50
N TRP A 285 11.91 -7.06 17.18
CA TRP A 285 12.37 -6.87 18.55
C TRP A 285 11.58 -7.75 19.52
N ASN A 286 12.30 -8.56 20.28
CA ASN A 286 11.72 -9.40 21.32
C ASN A 286 12.66 -9.48 22.53
N ASN A 287 12.12 -9.83 23.69
CA ASN A 287 12.90 -10.14 24.89
C ASN A 287 13.19 -11.65 25.05
N ASN A 288 12.67 -12.47 24.14
CA ASN A 288 12.94 -13.91 24.05
C ASN A 288 13.57 -14.24 22.69
N TYR A 289 14.71 -14.94 22.72
CA TYR A 289 15.46 -15.32 21.52
C TYR A 289 14.67 -16.25 20.58
N ASP A 290 14.04 -17.29 21.11
CA ASP A 290 13.31 -18.26 20.28
C ASP A 290 12.13 -17.59 19.57
N ALA A 291 11.44 -16.70 20.29
CA ALA A 291 10.37 -15.89 19.72
C ALA A 291 10.88 -14.90 18.66
N ALA A 292 11.98 -14.17 18.94
CA ALA A 292 12.61 -13.26 17.96
C ALA A 292 13.00 -13.99 16.67
N LYS A 293 13.65 -15.14 16.82
CA LYS A 293 14.10 -15.98 15.71
C LYS A 293 12.93 -16.48 14.88
N GLN A 294 11.88 -16.99 15.53
CA GLN A 294 10.69 -17.48 14.85
C GLN A 294 10.01 -16.36 14.05
N ILE A 295 9.74 -15.21 14.69
CA ILE A 295 9.13 -14.04 14.05
C ILE A 295 9.97 -13.58 12.85
N PHE A 296 11.30 -13.51 13.01
CA PHE A 296 12.20 -13.10 11.94
C PHE A 296 12.12 -14.04 10.74
N ILE A 297 12.20 -15.36 10.96
CA ILE A 297 12.17 -16.37 9.89
C ILE A 297 10.80 -16.37 9.19
N GLU A 298 9.71 -16.46 9.96
CA GLU A 298 8.35 -16.53 9.41
C GLU A 298 8.03 -15.28 8.57
N THR A 299 8.21 -14.10 9.15
CA THR A 299 7.97 -12.82 8.46
C THR A 299 8.83 -12.69 7.21
N THR A 300 10.13 -13.03 7.29
CA THR A 300 11.04 -12.87 6.16
C THR A 300 10.72 -13.85 5.04
N CYS A 301 10.39 -15.10 5.34
CA CYS A 301 9.97 -16.09 4.36
C CYS A 301 8.65 -15.71 3.69
N GLU A 302 7.67 -15.24 4.46
CA GLU A 302 6.38 -14.77 3.92
C GLU A 302 6.57 -13.56 3.00
N ASN A 303 7.37 -12.57 3.40
CA ASN A 303 7.65 -11.41 2.57
C ASN A 303 8.50 -11.75 1.36
N PHE A 304 9.47 -12.67 1.48
CA PHE A 304 10.24 -13.17 0.35
C PHE A 304 9.31 -13.83 -0.67
N ARG A 305 8.42 -14.73 -0.22
CA ARG A 305 7.41 -15.38 -1.07
C ARG A 305 6.56 -14.31 -1.77
N ALA A 306 5.98 -13.38 -1.03
CA ALA A 306 5.12 -12.33 -1.58
C ALA A 306 5.85 -11.46 -2.61
N ILE A 307 7.02 -10.92 -2.25
CA ILE A 307 7.78 -10.05 -3.17
C ILE A 307 8.24 -10.83 -4.40
N TYR A 308 8.77 -12.04 -4.23
CA TYR A 308 9.19 -12.89 -5.35
C TYR A 308 8.05 -13.16 -6.33
N PHE A 309 6.86 -13.55 -5.85
CA PHE A 309 5.70 -13.78 -6.72
C PHE A 309 5.12 -12.50 -7.32
N GLY A 310 5.34 -11.34 -6.69
CA GLY A 310 5.11 -10.03 -7.32
C GLY A 310 6.01 -9.79 -8.55
N PHE A 311 7.26 -10.26 -8.52
CA PHE A 311 8.20 -10.18 -9.64
C PHE A 311 8.07 -11.32 -10.65
N ALA A 312 7.57 -12.49 -10.25
CA ALA A 312 7.57 -13.71 -11.05
C ALA A 312 7.00 -13.52 -12.48
N PRO A 313 5.89 -12.79 -12.72
CA PRO A 313 5.40 -12.57 -14.08
C PRO A 313 6.39 -11.80 -14.98
N LEU A 314 7.26 -10.95 -14.43
CA LEU A 314 8.33 -10.29 -15.18
C LEU A 314 9.54 -11.22 -15.37
N LEU A 315 9.89 -11.99 -14.34
CA LEU A 315 11.04 -12.90 -14.37
C LEU A 315 10.84 -14.06 -15.36
N CYS A 316 9.60 -14.45 -15.62
CA CYS A 316 9.25 -15.51 -16.58
C CYS A 316 9.38 -15.09 -18.04
N ILE A 317 9.55 -13.80 -18.34
CA ILE A 317 9.73 -13.28 -19.71
C ILE A 317 11.23 -13.24 -20.03
N PRO A 318 11.76 -14.14 -20.89
CA PRO A 318 13.21 -14.25 -21.11
C PRO A 318 13.85 -12.96 -21.63
N MET A 319 13.15 -12.20 -22.49
CA MET A 319 13.68 -10.95 -23.03
C MET A 319 13.98 -9.91 -21.95
N TYR A 320 13.14 -9.82 -20.92
CA TYR A 320 13.35 -8.90 -19.80
C TYR A 320 14.60 -9.27 -18.98
N GLN A 321 14.99 -10.54 -19.01
CA GLN A 321 16.18 -11.05 -18.36
C GLN A 321 17.46 -10.86 -19.20
N GLN A 322 17.35 -10.55 -20.49
CA GLN A 322 18.48 -10.51 -21.43
C GLN A 322 18.84 -9.10 -21.88
N ILE A 323 17.86 -8.24 -22.08
CA ILE A 323 18.08 -6.88 -22.59
C ILE A 323 18.59 -5.99 -21.46
N ARG A 324 19.75 -5.36 -21.66
CA ARG A 324 20.29 -4.31 -20.79
C ARG A 324 20.16 -2.95 -21.47
N PRO A 325 19.81 -1.88 -20.74
CA PRO A 325 19.75 -0.55 -21.31
C PRO A 325 21.16 0.03 -21.51
N ALA A 326 21.32 0.91 -22.50
CA ALA A 326 22.57 1.61 -22.73
C ALA A 326 22.98 2.49 -21.53
N SER A 327 22.03 3.07 -20.81
CA SER A 327 22.28 3.84 -19.59
C SER A 327 22.95 3.02 -18.48
N ALA A 328 22.64 1.73 -18.36
CA ALA A 328 23.33 0.83 -17.43
C ALA A 328 24.78 0.53 -17.84
N ILE A 329 25.14 0.77 -19.10
CA ILE A 329 26.48 0.54 -19.66
C ILE A 329 27.32 1.82 -19.59
N TYR A 330 26.72 2.99 -19.86
CA TYR A 330 27.44 4.25 -19.99
C TYR A 330 27.28 5.20 -18.79
N GLY A 331 26.40 4.89 -17.84
CA GLY A 331 26.10 5.75 -16.69
C GLY A 331 25.21 6.94 -17.07
N THR A 332 24.72 7.66 -16.07
CA THR A 332 24.03 8.95 -16.27
C THR A 332 24.59 10.00 -15.32
N ASP A 333 24.64 11.25 -15.77
CA ASP A 333 25.19 12.39 -15.03
C ASP A 333 24.27 12.92 -13.91
N ILE A 334 23.18 12.21 -13.62
CA ILE A 334 22.17 12.66 -12.65
C ILE A 334 22.60 12.24 -11.25
N PRO A 335 22.58 13.15 -10.25
CA PRO A 335 22.92 12.82 -8.87
C PRO A 335 22.09 11.68 -8.29
N ARG A 336 22.76 10.80 -7.55
CA ARG A 336 22.15 9.69 -6.78
C ARG A 336 21.54 10.14 -5.46
N GLN A 337 20.78 11.23 -5.49
CA GLN A 337 20.08 11.77 -4.34
C GLN A 337 18.67 11.20 -4.26
N SER A 338 18.03 11.22 -3.09
CA SER A 338 16.68 10.72 -2.91
C SER A 338 15.66 11.56 -3.69
N SER A 339 14.63 10.88 -4.20
CA SER A 339 13.57 11.50 -5.00
C SER A 339 12.42 12.00 -4.15
N TYR A 340 11.56 12.84 -4.74
CA TYR A 340 10.35 13.32 -4.05
C TYR A 340 9.41 12.19 -3.63
N TRP A 341 9.43 11.03 -4.31
CA TRP A 341 8.70 9.83 -3.89
C TRP A 341 9.22 9.30 -2.55
N GLU A 342 10.54 9.30 -2.39
CA GLU A 342 11.17 8.90 -1.15
C GLU A 342 10.82 9.88 -0.02
N HIS A 343 10.86 11.19 -0.29
CA HIS A 343 10.48 12.22 0.67
C HIS A 343 9.02 12.12 1.11
N GLU A 344 8.09 11.91 0.16
CA GLU A 344 6.67 11.67 0.48
C GLU A 344 6.51 10.40 1.31
N SER A 345 7.21 9.31 0.96
CA SER A 345 7.15 8.06 1.71
C SER A 345 7.68 8.22 3.13
N LEU A 346 8.70 9.07 3.31
CA LEU A 346 9.30 9.37 4.61
C LEU A 346 8.34 10.23 5.45
N ALA A 347 7.72 11.25 4.87
CA ALA A 347 6.71 12.06 5.54
C ALA A 347 5.50 11.21 5.99
N ASN A 348 5.00 10.31 5.13
CA ASN A 348 3.92 9.39 5.49
C ASN A 348 4.34 8.42 6.60
N PHE A 349 5.60 7.97 6.63
CA PHE A 349 6.13 7.13 7.70
C PHE A 349 6.14 7.85 9.06
N TRP A 350 6.45 9.14 9.10
CA TRP A 350 6.36 9.97 10.31
C TRP A 350 4.92 10.16 10.83
N GLY A 351 3.93 9.93 9.97
CA GLY A 351 2.51 10.07 10.24
C GLY A 351 1.95 11.38 9.73
N GLU A 352 0.85 11.29 8.97
CA GLU A 352 0.20 12.45 8.35
C GLU A 352 -0.30 13.47 9.39
N ASP A 353 -0.70 13.03 10.58
CA ASP A 353 -1.15 13.89 11.69
C ASP A 353 -0.11 14.93 12.13
N LYS A 354 1.18 14.69 11.83
CA LYS A 354 2.27 15.63 12.14
C LYS A 354 2.27 16.84 11.22
N PHE A 355 1.63 16.73 10.05
CA PHE A 355 1.62 17.73 9.00
C PHE A 355 0.21 18.23 8.67
N ALA A 356 -0.83 17.47 9.06
CA ALA A 356 -2.22 17.79 8.81
C ALA A 356 -2.68 19.05 9.56
N ASP A 357 -3.66 19.75 8.97
CA ASP A 357 -4.34 20.83 9.66
C ASP A 357 -5.11 20.28 10.88
N ALA A 358 -5.13 21.02 11.99
CA ALA A 358 -5.77 20.58 13.24
C ALA A 358 -7.29 20.30 13.11
N SER A 359 -7.94 20.87 12.09
CA SER A 359 -9.35 20.62 11.78
C SER A 359 -9.59 19.46 10.82
N CYS A 360 -8.53 18.86 10.27
CA CYS A 360 -8.64 17.73 9.34
C CYS A 360 -9.20 16.49 10.04
N VAL A 361 -10.21 15.86 9.44
CA VAL A 361 -10.86 14.64 9.95
C VAL A 361 -10.68 13.43 9.02
N THR A 362 -10.11 13.64 7.84
CA THR A 362 -9.85 12.60 6.82
C THR A 362 -8.35 12.32 6.70
N HIS A 363 -7.99 11.27 5.97
CA HIS A 363 -6.62 11.07 5.51
C HIS A 363 -6.13 12.28 4.70
N SER A 364 -4.82 12.50 4.70
CA SER A 364 -4.18 13.57 3.94
C SER A 364 -3.42 13.04 2.73
N ILE A 365 -3.45 13.79 1.63
CA ILE A 365 -2.53 13.61 0.51
C ILE A 365 -1.30 14.48 0.79
N LEU A 366 -0.15 13.85 1.03
CA LEU A 366 1.09 14.56 1.30
C LEU A 366 1.83 14.88 0.00
N LYS A 367 2.37 16.09 -0.09
CA LYS A 367 3.22 16.55 -1.19
C LYS A 367 4.45 17.21 -0.63
N THR A 368 5.60 16.94 -1.22
CA THR A 368 6.89 17.43 -0.73
C THR A 368 7.58 18.35 -1.73
N THR A 369 8.34 19.30 -1.19
CA THR A 369 9.32 20.09 -1.95
C THR A 369 10.60 20.17 -1.14
N GLU A 370 11.75 19.92 -1.77
CA GLU A 370 13.04 19.96 -1.10
C GLU A 370 13.73 21.31 -1.24
N ASN A 371 14.48 21.69 -0.19
CA ASN A 371 15.43 22.79 -0.17
C ASN A 371 16.74 22.23 0.42
N ARG A 372 17.77 22.12 -0.41
CA ARG A 372 19.08 21.61 0.03
C ARG A 372 19.93 22.74 0.60
N LYS A 373 20.52 22.51 1.77
CA LYS A 373 21.45 23.42 2.43
C LYS A 373 22.89 23.11 2.01
N GLU A 374 23.78 24.08 2.17
CA GLU A 374 25.21 23.95 1.80
C GLU A 374 25.96 22.90 2.66
N ASP A 375 25.45 22.59 3.85
CA ASP A 375 25.99 21.60 4.79
C ASP A 375 25.64 20.14 4.43
N GLY A 376 24.88 19.93 3.34
CA GLY A 376 24.43 18.60 2.89
C GLY A 376 23.13 18.14 3.55
N THR A 377 22.56 18.91 4.45
CA THR A 377 21.23 18.66 5.02
C THR A 377 20.14 19.07 4.04
N VAL A 378 19.06 18.29 3.97
CA VAL A 378 17.91 18.56 3.11
C VAL A 378 16.71 18.91 3.98
N GLU A 379 16.15 20.09 3.73
CA GLU A 379 14.90 20.53 4.34
C GLU A 379 13.75 20.23 3.39
N VAL A 380 12.83 19.37 3.82
CA VAL A 380 11.67 18.93 3.06
C VAL A 380 10.44 19.62 3.62
N GLN A 381 9.89 20.57 2.85
CA GLN A 381 8.59 21.15 3.15
C GLN A 381 7.49 20.16 2.75
N VAL A 382 6.60 19.84 3.69
CA VAL A 382 5.47 18.91 3.51
C VAL A 382 4.17 19.72 3.52
N ARG A 383 3.35 19.54 2.50
CA ARG A 383 1.97 20.05 2.43
C ARG A 383 1.01 18.87 2.55
N ALA A 384 0.10 18.93 3.52
CA ALA A 384 -0.89 17.90 3.79
C ALA A 384 -2.28 18.40 3.36
N TYR A 385 -2.84 17.80 2.31
CA TYR A 385 -4.17 18.15 1.81
C TYR A 385 -5.21 17.17 2.32
N GLY A 386 -6.17 17.65 3.11
CA GLY A 386 -7.24 16.83 3.67
C GLY A 386 -8.56 17.60 3.73
N TYR A 387 -9.52 17.08 4.49
CA TYR A 387 -10.84 17.69 4.63
C TYR A 387 -11.24 17.79 6.11
N ARG A 388 -11.85 18.91 6.49
CA ARG A 388 -12.60 19.04 7.73
C ARG A 388 -14.08 18.75 7.48
N SER A 389 -14.80 18.26 8.48
CA SER A 389 -16.25 18.07 8.39
C SER A 389 -17.02 19.24 8.99
N GLU A 390 -18.07 19.70 8.30
CA GLU A 390 -19.07 20.63 8.82
C GLU A 390 -20.45 19.95 8.86
N PRO A 391 -21.12 19.90 10.02
CA PRO A 391 -22.43 19.25 10.11
C PRO A 391 -23.51 20.08 9.40
N ARG A 392 -24.31 19.41 8.59
CA ARG A 392 -25.45 19.94 7.84
C ARG A 392 -26.72 19.13 8.16
N VAL A 393 -27.88 19.70 7.86
CA VAL A 393 -29.17 19.04 8.03
C VAL A 393 -30.01 19.29 6.78
N ASP A 394 -30.46 18.21 6.15
CA ASP A 394 -31.46 18.26 5.09
C ASP A 394 -32.81 17.83 5.66
N TYR A 395 -33.88 18.45 5.20
CA TYR A 395 -35.25 18.15 5.62
C TYR A 395 -35.97 17.44 4.47
N ILE A 396 -36.35 16.17 4.69
CA ILE A 396 -36.99 15.34 3.67
C ILE A 396 -38.44 15.09 4.04
N SER A 397 -39.34 15.59 3.19
CA SER A 397 -40.78 15.44 3.41
C SER A 397 -41.20 13.97 3.27
N LYS A 398 -41.84 13.42 4.31
CA LYS A 398 -42.38 12.07 4.36
C LYS A 398 -43.84 12.10 4.81
N TYR A 399 -44.65 11.29 4.14
CA TYR A 399 -46.06 11.13 4.47
C TYR A 399 -46.21 10.21 5.69
N CYS A 400 -47.05 10.61 6.64
CA CYS A 400 -47.42 9.84 7.82
C CYS A 400 -48.85 9.31 7.67
N SER A 401 -49.15 8.20 8.34
CA SER A 401 -50.47 7.54 8.34
C SER A 401 -51.60 8.41 8.90
N ASN A 402 -51.28 9.59 9.46
CA ASN A 402 -52.24 10.59 9.91
C ASN A 402 -52.64 11.60 8.83
N GLU A 403 -52.35 11.30 7.56
CA GLU A 403 -52.64 12.13 6.38
C GLU A 403 -51.86 13.45 6.28
N ASN A 404 -50.85 13.65 7.14
CA ASN A 404 -49.97 14.81 7.08
C ASN A 404 -48.56 14.45 6.60
N TYR A 405 -47.91 15.45 5.99
CA TYR A 405 -46.48 15.39 5.67
C TYR A 405 -45.65 15.96 6.82
N TYR A 406 -44.52 15.33 7.10
CA TYR A 406 -43.55 15.79 8.05
C TYR A 406 -42.16 15.80 7.44
N ASP A 407 -41.41 16.85 7.75
CA ASP A 407 -40.04 17.00 7.31
C ASP A 407 -39.10 16.26 8.26
N VAL A 408 -38.60 15.10 7.80
CA VAL A 408 -37.67 14.27 8.54
C VAL A 408 -36.27 14.90 8.44
N PRO A 409 -35.63 15.30 9.54
CA PRO A 409 -34.28 15.84 9.52
C PRO A 409 -33.26 14.72 9.30
N VAL A 410 -32.42 14.86 8.28
CA VAL A 410 -31.31 13.97 7.97
C VAL A 410 -30.00 14.74 8.16
N LYS A 411 -29.24 14.38 9.20
CA LYS A 411 -27.94 15.00 9.52
C LYS A 411 -26.85 14.38 8.65
N TRP A 412 -26.00 15.19 8.05
CA TRP A 412 -24.89 14.75 7.23
C TRP A 412 -23.68 15.68 7.38
N ASP A 413 -22.49 15.21 6.97
CA ASP A 413 -21.24 15.96 7.10
C ASP A 413 -20.78 16.47 5.73
N GLU A 414 -20.56 17.77 5.59
CA GLU A 414 -19.93 18.39 4.42
C GLU A 414 -18.42 18.42 4.58
N TYR A 415 -17.69 17.93 3.57
CA TYR A 415 -16.23 17.87 3.58
C TYR A 415 -15.63 19.08 2.87
N ILE A 416 -14.95 19.94 3.62
CA ILE A 416 -14.35 21.19 3.12
C ILE A 416 -12.82 21.04 3.11
N PRO A 417 -12.13 21.36 2.00
CA PRO A 417 -10.69 21.17 1.89
C PRO A 417 -9.93 22.06 2.88
N VAL A 418 -8.91 21.46 3.51
CA VAL A 418 -7.95 22.13 4.40
C VAL A 418 -6.53 21.74 4.01
N MET A 419 -5.58 22.63 4.30
CA MET A 419 -4.17 22.40 4.02
C MET A 419 -3.35 22.62 5.29
N GLY A 420 -2.69 21.56 5.76
CA GLY A 420 -1.65 21.65 6.77
C GLY A 420 -0.26 21.78 6.13
N THR A 421 0.69 22.30 6.90
CA THR A 421 2.09 22.41 6.47
C THR A 421 3.02 22.01 7.61
N GLY A 422 4.12 21.35 7.28
CA GLY A 422 5.22 21.14 8.22
C GLY A 422 6.54 20.97 7.50
N VAL A 423 7.59 20.78 8.28
CA VAL A 423 8.97 20.68 7.77
C VAL A 423 9.64 19.45 8.37
N LEU A 424 10.29 18.69 7.50
CA LEU A 424 11.14 17.57 7.87
C LEU A 424 12.58 17.92 7.48
N GLU A 425 13.52 17.63 8.36
CA GLU A 425 14.93 17.73 8.05
C GLU A 425 15.49 16.32 7.88
N MET A 426 16.30 16.10 6.85
CA MET A 426 16.91 14.81 6.57
C MET A 426 18.36 14.91 6.09
N GLN A 427 19.09 13.82 6.29
CA GLN A 427 20.43 13.62 5.78
C GLN A 427 20.55 12.23 5.15
N GLU A 428 21.03 12.20 3.91
CA GLU A 428 21.22 10.98 3.14
C GLU A 428 22.55 10.32 3.50
N ASP A 429 22.53 9.01 3.66
CA ASP A 429 23.72 8.21 3.80
C ASP A 429 24.18 7.74 2.40
N ILE A 430 25.11 8.49 1.81
CA ILE A 430 25.63 8.24 0.45
C ILE A 430 26.78 7.21 0.47
N VAL A 431 26.87 6.36 1.49
CA VAL A 431 27.91 5.33 1.51
C VAL A 431 27.65 4.36 0.36
N ASP A 432 28.56 4.36 -0.62
CA ASP A 432 28.71 3.27 -1.58
C ASP A 432 28.70 1.96 -0.78
N GLU A 433 27.67 1.13 -0.99
CA GLU A 433 27.50 -0.11 -0.24
C GLU A 433 28.84 -0.84 -0.23
N GLN A 434 29.44 -0.97 0.95
CA GLN A 434 30.35 -2.07 1.20
C GLN A 434 29.45 -3.22 1.65
N PRO A 435 29.07 -4.15 0.75
CA PRO A 435 28.24 -5.30 1.11
C PRO A 435 28.90 -6.16 2.21
N ASP A 436 30.21 -6.01 2.41
CA ASP A 436 31.03 -6.71 3.40
C ASP A 436 31.22 -5.96 4.74
N LEU A 437 30.58 -4.80 4.94
CA LEU A 437 30.63 -4.10 6.24
C LEU A 437 29.99 -4.96 7.33
N ASP A 438 30.76 -5.25 8.38
CA ASP A 438 30.30 -5.93 9.60
C ASP A 438 29.03 -5.22 10.13
N PRO A 439 27.93 -5.95 10.41
CA PRO A 439 26.71 -5.41 11.02
C PRO A 439 26.96 -4.50 12.23
N VAL A 440 28.00 -4.78 13.03
CA VAL A 440 28.37 -3.96 14.20
C VAL A 440 28.94 -2.60 13.77
N ALA A 441 29.76 -2.55 12.72
CA ALA A 441 30.31 -1.30 12.19
C ALA A 441 29.22 -0.41 11.59
N ARG A 442 28.27 -0.98 10.85
CA ARG A 442 27.10 -0.26 10.32
C ARG A 442 26.23 0.34 11.42
N LEU A 443 26.06 -0.39 12.52
CA LEU A 443 25.36 0.09 13.71
C LEU A 443 26.04 1.31 14.34
N GLN A 444 27.36 1.30 14.43
CA GLN A 444 28.12 2.42 14.98
C GLN A 444 27.97 3.67 14.10
N GLU A 445 28.06 3.50 12.79
CA GLU A 445 27.85 4.58 11.84
C GLU A 445 26.43 5.17 11.90
N THR A 446 25.41 4.30 11.94
CA THR A 446 24.00 4.70 12.09
C THR A 446 23.80 5.50 13.39
N ASN A 447 24.37 5.05 14.51
CA ASN A 447 24.26 5.73 15.80
C ASN A 447 24.97 7.09 15.82
N GLN A 448 26.12 7.22 15.15
CA GLN A 448 26.82 8.50 15.01
C GLN A 448 25.96 9.52 14.26
N LYS A 449 25.32 9.11 13.16
CA LYS A 449 24.46 9.99 12.33
C LYS A 449 23.16 10.36 13.03
N LEU A 450 22.52 9.42 13.74
CA LEU A 450 21.38 9.72 14.62
C LEU A 450 21.75 10.76 15.70
N GLY A 451 22.95 10.65 16.27
CA GLY A 451 23.47 11.64 17.21
C GLY A 451 23.69 13.02 16.59
N ALA A 452 24.00 13.11 15.30
CA ALA A 452 24.28 14.36 14.61
C ALA A 452 23.01 15.20 14.33
N LEU A 453 21.89 14.56 13.98
CA LEU A 453 20.58 15.24 13.78
C LEU A 453 19.85 15.53 15.10
N GLY A 454 20.28 14.91 16.21
CA GLY A 454 19.79 15.18 17.56
C GLY A 454 18.66 14.25 18.03
N GLU A 455 18.18 14.49 19.26
CA GLU A 455 17.15 13.66 19.90
C GLU A 455 15.84 13.63 19.10
N GLY A 456 15.23 12.44 19.02
CA GLY A 456 13.97 12.22 18.30
C GLY A 456 14.13 11.91 16.82
N SER A 457 15.35 11.78 16.29
CA SER A 457 15.61 11.38 14.90
C SER A 457 15.32 9.90 14.64
N ILE A 458 14.97 9.57 13.39
CA ILE A 458 14.77 8.19 12.92
C ILE A 458 15.65 7.91 11.72
N PHE A 459 16.25 6.72 11.68
CA PHE A 459 16.96 6.18 10.53
C PHE A 459 16.06 5.18 9.81
N ARG A 460 15.77 5.45 8.53
CA ARG A 460 14.97 4.59 7.65
C ARG A 460 15.68 4.51 6.31
N ARG A 461 16.05 3.30 5.88
CA ARG A 461 16.58 3.03 4.53
C ARG A 461 17.65 4.04 4.08
N HIS A 462 18.73 4.14 4.87
CA HIS A 462 19.87 5.02 4.59
C HIS A 462 19.55 6.54 4.62
N ILE A 463 18.42 6.92 5.20
CA ILE A 463 18.07 8.33 5.42
C ILE A 463 17.82 8.53 6.91
N THR A 464 18.54 9.46 7.50
CA THR A 464 18.24 9.95 8.85
C THR A 464 17.34 11.15 8.73
N SER A 465 16.28 11.23 9.54
CA SER A 465 15.33 12.34 9.48
C SER A 465 14.80 12.73 10.85
N ARG A 466 14.27 13.96 10.95
CA ARG A 466 13.58 14.50 12.12
C ARG A 466 12.50 15.50 11.71
N ILE A 467 11.45 15.62 12.50
CA ILE A 467 10.44 16.66 12.33
C ILE A 467 10.93 17.96 12.97
N MET A 468 10.85 19.06 12.23
CA MET A 468 11.06 20.42 12.74
C MET A 468 9.74 20.92 13.32
N ARG A 469 9.73 21.25 14.62
CA ARG A 469 8.56 21.81 15.29
C ARG A 469 8.40 23.30 15.02
#